data_AF-A0A4U6D5S7-F1
#
_entry.id   AF-A0A4U6D5S7-F1
#
_cell.length_a   1.000
_cell.length_b   1.000
_cell.length_c   1.000
_cell.angle_alpha   90.00
_cell.angle_beta   90.00
_cell.angle_gamma   90.00
#
_symmetry.space_group_name_H-M   'P 1'
#
loop_
_entity.id
_entity.type
_entity.pdbx_description
1 polymer ?
#
loop_
_entity_poly.entity_id
_entity_poly.type
_entity_poly.pdbx_seq_one_letter_code
_entity_poly.pdbx_strand_id
1 'polypeptide(L)'
;MFDKLFYVILSYYSRNTEHKIDTPGITVFFIFSMLFFCLAYLLILISIDIINYPVYPLLKLSKITVLGIGAASSLAVYLLFILNKRYLKIYSKYRSDSFLNSKTGRWIYWGIYILLLLSPIIFIKIEGSFIYDVVK
;
A
#
# COMPACT_ATOMS: atom_id res chain seq x y z
N MET A 1 -6.30 7.72 7.32
CA MET A 1 -4.87 7.77 6.89
C MET A 1 -4.71 7.50 5.41
N PHE A 2 -5.21 6.36 4.88
CA PHE A 2 -5.12 6.03 3.45
C PHE A 2 -5.70 7.08 2.52
N ASP A 3 -6.82 7.74 2.88
CA ASP A 3 -7.37 8.81 2.05
C ASP A 3 -6.40 9.99 1.88
N LYS A 4 -5.64 10.36 2.94
CA LYS A 4 -4.64 11.44 2.88
C LYS A 4 -3.43 11.04 2.04
N LEU A 5 -3.00 9.79 2.18
CA LEU A 5 -1.91 9.22 1.37
C LEU A 5 -2.31 9.13 -0.12
N PHE A 6 -3.57 8.74 -0.38
CA PHE A 6 -4.17 8.72 -1.71
C PHE A 6 -4.22 10.12 -2.30
N TYR A 7 -4.67 11.10 -1.51
CA TYR A 7 -4.67 12.49 -1.93
C TYR A 7 -3.27 12.99 -2.30
N VAL A 8 -2.25 12.75 -1.47
CA VAL A 8 -0.88 13.21 -1.74
C VAL A 8 -0.35 12.60 -3.04
N ILE A 9 -0.54 11.30 -3.26
CA ILE A 9 -0.11 10.63 -4.49
C ILE A 9 -0.92 11.14 -5.70
N LEU A 10 -2.24 11.18 -5.58
CA LEU A 10 -3.12 11.71 -6.64
C LEU A 10 -2.72 13.13 -7.04
N SER A 11 -2.56 14.03 -6.06
CA SER A 11 -2.19 15.44 -6.28
C SER A 11 -0.81 15.62 -6.90
N TYR A 12 0.13 14.70 -6.62
CA TYR A 12 1.45 14.71 -7.21
C TYR A 12 1.40 14.36 -8.70
N TYR A 13 0.62 13.33 -9.07
CA TYR A 13 0.50 12.89 -10.46
C TYR A 13 -0.54 13.69 -11.27
N SER A 14 -1.45 14.41 -10.62
CA SER A 14 -2.45 15.27 -11.27
C SER A 14 -1.99 16.74 -11.39
N ARG A 15 -0.76 17.06 -11.01
CA ARG A 15 -0.26 18.44 -10.89
C ARG A 15 -0.19 19.21 -12.22
N ASN A 16 -0.17 18.50 -13.35
CA ASN A 16 -0.15 19.09 -14.69
C ASN A 16 -1.54 19.19 -15.33
N THR A 17 -2.61 18.75 -14.65
CA THR A 17 -3.98 18.79 -15.17
C THR A 17 -4.84 19.67 -14.27
N GLU A 18 -4.59 20.97 -14.29
CA GLU A 18 -5.34 21.97 -13.52
C GLU A 18 -6.84 21.94 -13.78
N HIS A 19 -7.33 21.25 -14.81
CA HIS A 19 -8.71 21.37 -15.27
C HIS A 19 -9.54 20.10 -15.42
N LYS A 20 -9.11 18.90 -15.00
CA LYS A 20 -10.01 17.73 -14.83
C LYS A 20 -9.28 16.52 -14.22
N ILE A 21 -9.58 16.20 -12.96
CA ILE A 21 -9.33 14.86 -12.42
C ILE A 21 -10.57 14.02 -12.79
N ASP A 22 -10.72 13.71 -14.07
CA ASP A 22 -11.85 12.89 -14.54
C ASP A 22 -11.65 11.41 -14.18
N THR A 23 -10.39 10.96 -14.13
CA THR A 23 -9.99 9.65 -13.63
C THR A 23 -8.60 9.72 -13.01
N PRO A 24 -8.33 8.97 -11.92
CA PRO A 24 -6.96 8.80 -11.44
C PRO A 24 -6.14 8.13 -12.55
N GLY A 25 -4.96 8.67 -12.84
CA GLY A 25 -4.06 8.06 -13.82
C GLY A 25 -3.71 6.61 -13.47
N ILE A 26 -3.42 5.79 -14.49
CA ILE A 26 -3.04 4.38 -14.33
C ILE A 26 -1.90 4.21 -13.31
N THR A 27 -0.97 5.17 -13.25
CA THR A 27 0.11 5.20 -12.27
C THR A 27 -0.38 5.26 -10.83
N VAL A 28 -1.39 6.09 -10.52
CA VAL A 28 -1.97 6.21 -9.16
C VAL A 28 -2.66 4.92 -8.78
N PHE A 29 -3.38 4.30 -9.72
CA PHE A 29 -3.98 2.99 -9.52
C PHE A 29 -2.92 1.93 -9.19
N PHE A 30 -1.87 1.82 -10.01
CA PHE A 30 -0.82 0.81 -9.82
C PHE A 30 -0.08 0.99 -8.48
N ILE A 31 0.23 2.24 -8.13
CA ILE A 31 0.83 2.61 -6.84
C ILE A 31 -0.03 2.11 -5.66
N PHE A 32 -1.33 2.35 -5.70
CA PHE A 32 -2.23 1.89 -4.64
C PHE A 32 -2.42 0.37 -4.64
N SER A 33 -2.49 -0.25 -5.81
CA SER A 33 -2.58 -1.70 -5.93
C SER A 33 -1.37 -2.40 -5.33
N MET A 34 -0.16 -1.87 -5.56
CA MET A 34 1.06 -2.37 -4.93
C MET A 34 1.05 -2.18 -3.42
N LEU A 35 0.59 -1.03 -2.92
CA LEU A 35 0.48 -0.81 -1.49
C LEU A 35 -0.52 -1.77 -0.82
N PHE A 36 -1.68 -2.00 -1.43
CA PHE A 36 -2.66 -2.98 -0.95
C PHE A 36 -2.09 -4.40 -1.00
N PHE A 37 -1.35 -4.74 -2.06
CA PHE A 37 -0.64 -6.00 -2.17
C PHE A 37 0.35 -6.20 -1.03
N CYS A 38 1.22 -5.22 -0.74
CA CYS A 38 2.18 -5.30 0.37
C CYS A 38 1.48 -5.52 1.71
N LEU A 39 0.38 -4.78 1.98
CA LEU A 39 -0.39 -4.91 3.22
C LEU A 39 -1.07 -6.28 3.34
N ALA A 40 -1.73 -6.73 2.28
CA ALA A 40 -2.40 -8.04 2.26
C ALA A 40 -1.39 -9.19 2.39
N TYR A 41 -0.25 -9.08 1.71
CA TYR A 41 0.84 -10.04 1.78
C TYR A 41 1.38 -10.16 3.22
N LEU A 42 1.62 -9.03 3.88
CA LEU A 42 2.10 -8.99 5.26
C LEU A 42 1.08 -9.57 6.25
N LEU A 43 -0.21 -9.23 6.09
CA LEU A 43 -1.29 -9.79 6.91
C LEU A 43 -1.39 -11.32 6.78
N ILE A 44 -1.23 -11.84 5.56
CA ILE A 44 -1.28 -13.29 5.30
C ILE A 44 -0.06 -13.98 5.93
N LEU A 45 1.15 -13.44 5.77
CA LEU A 45 2.35 -14.02 6.38
C LEU A 45 2.20 -14.09 7.91
N ILE A 46 1.87 -12.96 8.56
CA ILE A 46 1.66 -12.94 10.02
C ILE A 46 0.61 -13.95 10.45
N SER A 47 -0.49 -14.09 9.70
CA SER A 47 -1.55 -15.05 10.03
C SER A 47 -1.07 -16.49 9.94
N ILE A 48 -0.29 -16.82 8.91
CA ILE A 48 0.31 -18.14 8.72
C ILE A 48 1.29 -18.43 9.85
N ASP A 49 2.14 -17.48 10.21
CA ASP A 49 3.13 -17.65 11.28
C ASP A 49 2.43 -17.90 12.61
N ILE A 50 1.40 -17.11 12.96
CA ILE A 50 0.64 -17.31 14.21
C ILE A 50 -0.02 -18.70 14.26
N ILE A 51 -0.59 -19.16 13.14
CA ILE A 51 -1.30 -20.45 13.09
C ILE A 51 -0.32 -21.64 13.18
N ASN A 52 0.85 -21.51 12.57
CA ASN A 52 1.80 -22.63 12.42
C ASN A 52 2.97 -22.58 13.40
N TYR A 53 3.09 -21.53 14.21
CA TYR A 53 4.11 -21.43 15.23
C TYR A 53 3.85 -22.43 16.37
N PRO A 54 4.87 -23.16 16.87
CA PRO A 54 6.29 -23.14 16.49
C PRO A 54 6.69 -24.21 15.46
N VAL A 55 5.73 -24.95 14.88
CA VAL A 55 5.98 -26.20 14.15
C VAL A 55 6.57 -25.97 12.75
N TYR A 56 6.18 -24.88 12.06
CA TYR A 56 6.67 -24.56 10.71
C TYR A 56 7.02 -23.07 10.58
N PRO A 57 8.20 -22.63 11.04
CA PRO A 57 8.51 -21.21 11.19
C PRO A 57 8.86 -20.48 9.88
N LEU A 58 8.52 -20.99 8.69
CA LEU A 58 8.94 -20.38 7.41
C LEU A 58 8.10 -20.88 6.21
N LEU A 59 6.78 -20.70 6.28
CA LEU A 59 5.89 -21.11 5.19
C LEU A 59 5.93 -20.07 4.06
N LYS A 60 6.63 -20.42 2.98
CA LYS A 60 6.66 -19.60 1.76
C LYS A 60 5.34 -19.69 1.01
N LEU A 61 4.77 -18.53 0.71
CA LEU A 61 3.58 -18.43 -0.15
C LEU A 61 3.88 -18.93 -1.57
N SER A 62 2.95 -19.71 -2.12
CA SER A 62 3.06 -20.19 -3.49
C SER A 62 2.94 -19.04 -4.50
N LYS A 63 3.54 -19.18 -5.68
CA LYS A 63 3.42 -18.17 -6.77
C LYS A 63 1.96 -17.88 -7.13
N ILE A 64 1.11 -18.90 -7.12
CA ILE A 64 -0.33 -18.79 -7.42
C ILE A 64 -1.02 -17.93 -6.36
N THR A 65 -0.73 -18.17 -5.09
CA THR A 65 -1.27 -17.37 -3.98
C THR A 65 -0.84 -15.90 -4.10
N VAL A 66 0.44 -15.65 -4.39
CA VAL A 66 0.96 -14.29 -4.60
C VAL A 66 0.26 -13.58 -5.76
N LEU A 67 0.08 -14.25 -6.89
CA LEU A 67 -0.67 -13.71 -8.03
C LEU A 67 -2.13 -13.41 -7.65
N GLY A 68 -2.78 -14.30 -6.90
CA GLY A 68 -4.13 -14.10 -6.39
C GLY A 68 -4.26 -12.86 -5.50
N ILE A 69 -3.30 -12.64 -4.59
CA ILE A 69 -3.24 -11.44 -3.75
C ILE A 69 -3.09 -10.18 -4.62
N GLY A 70 -2.24 -10.22 -5.65
CA GLY A 70 -2.05 -9.09 -6.57
C GLY A 70 -3.32 -8.74 -7.34
N ALA A 71 -4.02 -9.74 -7.87
CA ALA A 71 -5.30 -9.56 -8.55
C ALA A 71 -6.38 -9.01 -7.60
N ALA A 72 -6.51 -9.59 -6.41
CA ALA A 72 -7.48 -9.15 -5.40
C ALA A 72 -7.20 -7.72 -4.92
N SER A 73 -5.93 -7.36 -4.74
CA SER A 73 -5.51 -6.01 -4.34
C SER A 73 -5.85 -4.98 -5.40
N SER A 74 -5.59 -5.30 -6.67
CA SER A 74 -5.93 -4.44 -7.81
C SER A 74 -7.45 -4.26 -7.94
N LEU A 75 -8.20 -5.35 -7.78
CA LEU A 75 -9.67 -5.31 -7.78
C LEU A 75 -10.20 -4.47 -6.61
N ALA A 76 -9.64 -4.63 -5.41
CA ALA A 76 -10.02 -3.85 -4.24
C ALA A 76 -9.80 -2.35 -4.45
N VAL A 77 -8.65 -1.94 -5.01
CA VAL A 77 -8.39 -0.53 -5.33
C VAL A 77 -9.38 -0.01 -6.36
N TYR A 78 -9.67 -0.80 -7.40
CA TYR A 78 -10.64 -0.42 -8.42
C TYR A 78 -12.03 -0.20 -7.80
N LEU A 79 -12.53 -1.15 -7.02
CA LEU A 79 -13.86 -1.08 -6.39
C LEU A 79 -13.95 0.04 -5.36
N LEU A 80 -12.96 0.19 -4.48
CA LEU A 80 -13.00 1.14 -3.38
C LEU A 80 -12.76 2.59 -3.82
N PHE A 81 -11.84 2.80 -4.75
CA PHE A 81 -11.39 4.14 -5.11
C PHE A 81 -11.97 4.62 -6.43
N ILE A 82 -11.98 3.78 -7.48
CA ILE A 82 -12.33 4.18 -8.85
C ILE A 82 -13.83 4.07 -9.11
N LEU A 83 -14.41 2.87 -8.95
CA LEU A 83 -15.82 2.60 -9.27
C LEU A 83 -16.76 3.54 -8.51
N ASN A 84 -16.50 3.70 -7.21
CA ASN A 84 -17.29 4.56 -6.33
C ASN A 84 -16.93 6.05 -6.41
N LYS A 85 -16.06 6.45 -7.36
CA LYS A 85 -15.52 7.81 -7.51
C LYS A 85 -15.02 8.42 -6.20
N ARG A 86 -14.54 7.60 -5.28
CA ARG A 86 -14.06 8.04 -3.97
C ARG A 86 -12.84 8.95 -4.11
N TYR A 87 -12.06 8.80 -5.17
CA TYR A 87 -10.96 9.72 -5.50
C TYR A 87 -11.42 11.19 -5.59
N LEU A 88 -12.63 11.48 -6.12
CA LEU A 88 -13.17 12.84 -6.18
C LEU A 88 -13.48 13.39 -4.79
N LYS A 89 -14.12 12.57 -3.94
CA LYS A 89 -14.45 12.93 -2.56
C LYS A 89 -13.19 13.20 -1.73
N ILE A 90 -12.16 12.38 -1.93
CA ILE A 90 -10.85 12.54 -1.29
C ILE A 90 -10.21 13.85 -1.76
N TYR A 91 -10.17 14.09 -3.08
CA TYR A 91 -9.58 15.30 -3.64
C TYR A 91 -10.29 16.57 -3.14
N SER A 92 -11.61 16.63 -3.23
CA SER A 92 -12.38 17.80 -2.78
C SER A 92 -12.21 18.08 -1.29
N LYS A 93 -12.11 17.03 -0.46
CA LYS A 93 -11.92 17.15 0.99
C LYS A 93 -10.55 17.70 1.39
N TYR A 94 -9.49 17.28 0.72
CA TYR A 94 -8.12 17.61 1.13
C TYR A 94 -7.44 18.68 0.27
N ARG A 95 -8.08 19.14 -0.82
CA ARG A 95 -7.49 20.17 -1.71
C ARG A 95 -7.13 21.48 -1.02
N SER A 96 -7.85 21.86 0.04
CA SER A 96 -7.60 23.08 0.81
C SER A 96 -6.81 22.84 2.09
N ASP A 97 -6.37 21.60 2.35
CA ASP A 97 -5.58 21.27 3.53
C ASP A 97 -4.16 21.85 3.38
N SER A 98 -3.81 22.79 4.26
CA SER A 98 -2.53 23.50 4.18
C SER A 98 -1.33 22.59 4.43
N PHE A 99 -1.47 21.60 5.32
CA PHE A 99 -0.40 20.67 5.63
C PHE A 99 -0.16 19.70 4.49
N LEU A 100 -1.22 19.07 3.95
CA LEU A 100 -1.09 18.10 2.85
C LEU A 100 -0.57 18.74 1.56
N ASN A 101 -0.84 20.03 1.36
CA ASN A 101 -0.33 20.78 0.23
C ASN A 101 1.08 21.33 0.41
N SER A 102 1.56 21.45 1.66
CA SER A 102 2.92 21.91 1.96
C SER A 102 4.00 20.92 1.46
N LYS A 103 5.21 21.42 1.21
CA LYS A 103 6.37 20.58 0.82
C LYS A 103 6.66 19.51 1.89
N THR A 104 6.62 19.92 3.16
CA THR A 104 6.88 19.04 4.32
C THR A 104 5.85 17.92 4.44
N GLY A 105 4.56 18.25 4.37
CA GLY A 105 3.50 17.26 4.47
C GLY A 105 3.57 16.22 3.36
N ARG A 106 3.78 16.66 2.11
CA ARG A 106 3.97 15.72 0.98
C ARG A 106 5.16 14.78 1.21
N TRP A 107 6.29 15.30 1.69
CA TRP A 107 7.47 14.49 2.01
C TRP A 107 7.19 13.43 3.07
N ILE A 108 6.45 13.78 4.14
CA ILE A 108 6.07 12.84 5.19
C ILE A 108 5.22 11.70 4.62
N TYR A 109 4.19 12.03 3.83
CA TYR A 109 3.31 10.99 3.25
C TYR A 109 4.00 10.14 2.19
N TRP A 110 4.94 10.71 1.42
CA TRP A 110 5.80 9.93 0.54
C TRP A 110 6.73 8.99 1.31
N GLY A 111 7.30 9.45 2.44
CA GLY A 111 8.08 8.61 3.34
C GLY A 111 7.26 7.45 3.91
N ILE A 112 6.05 7.73 4.39
CA ILE A 112 5.12 6.68 4.87
C ILE A 112 4.81 5.68 3.75
N TYR A 113 4.54 6.16 2.53
CA TYR A 113 4.28 5.28 1.38
C TYR A 113 5.47 4.34 1.10
N ILE A 114 6.69 4.87 1.05
CA ILE A 114 7.90 4.08 0.80
C ILE A 114 8.12 3.06 1.93
N LEU A 115 7.94 3.45 3.20
CA LEU A 115 8.05 2.54 4.33
C LEU A 115 7.02 1.39 4.25
N LEU A 116 5.79 1.70 3.85
CA LEU A 116 4.75 0.68 3.67
C LEU A 116 5.09 -0.29 2.52
N LEU A 117 5.64 0.20 1.42
CA LEU A 117 6.11 -0.67 0.32
C LEU A 117 7.27 -1.57 0.75
N LEU A 118 8.20 -1.05 1.54
CA LEU A 118 9.36 -1.81 2.01
C LEU A 118 9.01 -2.74 3.19
N SER A 119 7.84 -2.57 3.83
CA SER A 119 7.45 -3.33 5.01
C SER A 119 7.52 -4.85 4.85
N PRO A 120 7.13 -5.48 3.72
CA PRO A 120 7.24 -6.93 3.58
C PRO A 120 8.71 -7.40 3.54
N ILE A 121 9.58 -6.61 2.91
CA ILE A 121 11.02 -6.91 2.80
C ILE A 121 11.68 -6.81 4.18
N ILE A 122 11.31 -5.77 4.94
CA ILE A 122 11.78 -5.56 6.32
C ILE A 122 11.32 -6.72 7.19
N PHE A 123 10.04 -7.12 7.08
CA PHE A 123 9.46 -8.23 7.85
C PHE A 123 10.21 -9.54 7.61
N ILE A 124 10.37 -9.96 6.35
CA ILE A 124 11.10 -11.18 5.98
C ILE A 124 12.53 -11.17 6.51
N LYS A 125 13.20 -10.01 6.49
CA LYS A 125 14.58 -9.88 6.98
C LYS A 125 14.67 -10.03 8.50
N ILE A 126 13.73 -9.45 9.24
CA ILE A 126 13.66 -9.58 10.71
C ILE A 126 13.39 -11.03 11.11
N GLU A 127 12.39 -11.65 10.47
CA GLU A 127 12.01 -13.03 10.70
C GLU A 127 13.19 -13.99 10.43
N GLY A 128 13.87 -13.81 9.30
CA GLY A 128 15.07 -14.57 8.97
C GLY A 128 16.17 -14.43 10.03
N SER A 129 16.47 -13.21 10.48
CA SER A 129 17.47 -12.98 11.52
C SER A 129 17.13 -13.68 12.83
N PHE A 130 15.88 -13.60 13.27
CA PHE A 130 15.43 -14.19 14.53
C PHE A 130 15.55 -15.71 14.53
N ILE A 131 15.23 -16.37 13.41
CA ILE A 131 15.33 -17.83 13.28
C ILE A 131 16.81 -18.27 13.28
N TYR A 132 17.71 -17.52 12.62
CA TYR A 132 19.15 -17.82 12.65
C TYR A 132 19.74 -17.74 14.06
N ASP A 133 19.25 -16.83 14.91
CA ASP A 133 19.73 -16.68 16.29
C ASP A 133 19.19 -17.77 17.24
N VAL A 134 18.01 -18.34 16.97
CA VAL A 134 17.39 -19.39 17.80
C VAL A 134 17.92 -20.79 17.47
N VAL A 135 18.40 -21.02 16.24
CA VAL A 135 18.88 -22.34 15.76
C VAL A 135 20.37 -22.58 16.06
N LYS A 136 21.09 -21.59 16.60
CA LYS A 136 22.47 -21.74 17.10
C LYS A 136 22.50 -22.11 18.58
#